data_AF-A0AAJ4AF90-F1
#
_entry.id   AF-A0AAJ4AF90-F1
#
_cell.length_a   1.000
_cell.length_b   1.000
_cell.length_c   1.000
_cell.angle_alpha   90.00
_cell.angle_beta   90.00
_cell.angle_gamma   90.00
#
_symmetry.space_group_name_H-M   'P 1'
#
loop_
_entity.id
_entity.type
_entity.pdbx_description
1 polymer ?
#
loop_
_entity_poly.entity_id
_entity_poly.type
_entity_poly.pdbx_seq_one_letter_code
_entity_poly.pdbx_strand_id
1 'polypeptide(L)'
;MFAIKSPSNYNEMLAKLNKSTFFTTLFFMVAMRIFDYVPLVLVPKELVPPIAGAKDIISWAISFGVIPLLSAWFAYLLSHSFEIHNKAAKLLQIRYAWERFYIVKPMAEIAGSPIGLNKESVNKVMHELYYPEVKKIDSHYVYLFWRYAQTFWVMFEHLLVVISFMIIMLLWGSEQSLKWLVYYFLIVLTATLVQFLFVTAPKSTDQVKQIPQGTISRYFRTEFSN
;
A
#
# COMPACT_ATOMS: atom_id res chain seq x y z
N MET A 1 14.63 22.38 0.91
CA MET A 1 14.21 21.16 1.62
C MET A 1 12.75 20.90 1.25
N PHE A 2 12.44 19.91 0.41
CA PHE A 2 11.05 19.58 0.11
C PHE A 2 10.39 19.09 1.39
N ALA A 3 9.56 19.93 2.03
CA ALA A 3 8.83 19.54 3.23
C ALA A 3 7.79 18.48 2.82
N ILE A 4 8.15 17.20 2.96
CA ILE A 4 7.21 16.10 2.88
C ILE A 4 6.35 16.20 4.13
N LYS A 5 5.30 17.02 4.07
CA LYS A 5 4.27 17.09 5.13
C LYS A 5 3.71 15.67 5.25
N SER A 6 3.76 15.02 6.42
CA SER A 6 3.13 13.69 6.56
C SER A 6 1.60 13.85 6.62
N PRO A 7 0.83 12.81 6.27
CA PRO A 7 -0.61 12.91 6.27
C PRO A 7 -1.14 13.05 7.70
N SER A 8 -2.09 13.96 7.89
CA SER A 8 -2.78 14.14 9.18
C SER A 8 -4.02 13.25 9.33
N ASN A 9 -4.55 12.74 8.21
CA ASN A 9 -5.76 11.93 8.16
C ASN A 9 -5.74 10.98 6.95
N TYR A 10 -6.73 10.09 6.88
CA TYR A 10 -6.87 9.10 5.82
C TYR A 10 -6.92 9.71 4.41
N ASN A 11 -7.68 10.80 4.21
CA ASN A 11 -7.84 11.41 2.88
C ASN A 11 -6.52 12.03 2.39
N GLU A 12 -5.76 12.68 3.27
CA GLU A 12 -4.42 13.17 2.94
C GLU A 12 -3.44 12.03 2.63
N MET A 13 -3.57 10.90 3.33
CA MET A 13 -2.76 9.71 3.09
C MET A 13 -3.07 9.14 1.69
N LEU A 14 -4.35 9.02 1.32
CA LEU A 14 -4.78 8.56 0.00
C LEU A 14 -4.19 9.42 -1.13
N ALA A 15 -4.28 10.75 -1.02
CA ALA A 15 -3.74 11.64 -2.05
C ALA A 15 -2.22 11.46 -2.26
N LYS A 16 -1.46 11.14 -1.21
CA LYS A 16 -0.02 10.88 -1.28
C LYS A 16 0.30 9.46 -1.73
N LEU A 17 -0.52 8.48 -1.35
CA LEU A 17 -0.41 7.10 -1.78
C LEU A 17 -0.45 7.03 -3.30
N ASN A 18 -1.48 7.61 -3.93
CA ASN A 18 -1.67 7.56 -5.39
C ASN A 18 -0.43 8.11 -6.13
N LYS A 19 0.10 9.27 -5.67
CA LYS A 19 1.33 9.86 -6.23
C LYS A 19 2.55 8.95 -6.04
N SER A 20 2.66 8.33 -4.88
CA SER A 20 3.76 7.41 -4.58
C SER A 20 3.68 6.15 -5.46
N THR A 21 2.47 5.65 -5.72
CA THR A 21 2.21 4.52 -6.62
C THR A 21 2.60 4.84 -8.06
N PHE A 22 2.33 6.06 -8.52
CA PHE A 22 2.83 6.54 -9.81
C PHE A 22 4.35 6.44 -9.89
N PHE A 23 5.08 7.05 -8.95
CA PHE A 23 6.54 7.10 -9.00
C PHE A 23 7.18 5.72 -8.82
N THR A 24 6.72 4.93 -7.85
CA THR A 24 7.23 3.57 -7.62
C THR A 24 7.02 2.67 -8.84
N THR A 25 5.85 2.76 -9.48
CA THR A 25 5.59 2.05 -10.74
C THR A 25 6.48 2.56 -11.87
N LEU A 26 6.65 3.87 -12.01
CA LEU A 26 7.51 4.45 -13.06
C LEU A 26 8.96 3.94 -12.93
N PHE A 27 9.53 4.03 -11.73
CA PHE A 27 10.88 3.53 -11.46
C PHE A 27 11.00 2.03 -11.72
N PHE A 28 10.00 1.26 -11.29
CA PHE A 28 9.96 -0.18 -11.54
C PHE A 28 9.92 -0.51 -13.03
N MET A 29 9.06 0.15 -13.82
CA MET A 29 8.94 -0.10 -15.25
C MET A 29 10.19 0.32 -16.03
N VAL A 30 10.84 1.42 -15.65
CA VAL A 30 12.15 1.80 -16.20
C VAL A 30 13.20 0.72 -15.88
N ALA A 31 13.24 0.22 -14.64
CA ALA A 31 14.13 -0.88 -14.27
C ALA A 31 13.84 -2.16 -15.06
N MET A 32 12.56 -2.53 -15.21
CA MET A 32 12.16 -3.69 -16.02
C MET A 32 12.57 -3.54 -17.48
N ARG A 33 12.58 -2.32 -18.03
CA ARG A 33 13.15 -2.05 -19.34
C ARG A 33 14.67 -2.24 -19.35
N ILE A 34 15.40 -1.72 -18.36
CA ILE A 34 16.88 -1.88 -18.27
C ILE A 34 17.29 -3.35 -18.22
N PHE A 35 16.51 -4.19 -17.53
CA PHE A 35 16.75 -5.64 -17.43
C PHE A 35 16.08 -6.45 -18.55
N ASP A 36 15.65 -5.80 -19.64
CA ASP A 36 15.07 -6.43 -20.83
C ASP A 36 13.83 -7.31 -20.57
N TYR A 37 13.11 -7.08 -19.47
CA TYR A 37 11.78 -7.66 -19.23
C TYR A 37 10.71 -6.95 -20.07
N VAL A 38 10.86 -5.64 -20.30
CA VAL A 38 10.07 -4.89 -21.29
C VAL A 38 10.91 -4.82 -22.57
N PRO A 39 10.44 -5.36 -23.71
CA PRO A 39 11.22 -5.35 -24.95
C PRO A 39 11.35 -3.94 -25.52
N LEU A 40 12.42 -3.70 -26.28
CA LEU A 40 12.55 -2.49 -27.09
C LEU A 40 11.46 -2.46 -28.16
N VAL A 41 10.69 -1.37 -28.23
CA VAL A 41 9.74 -1.18 -29.31
C VAL A 41 10.49 -0.84 -30.61
N LEU A 42 10.39 -1.73 -31.59
CA LEU A 42 10.91 -1.52 -32.93
C LEU A 42 9.89 -0.72 -33.74
N VAL A 43 10.25 0.51 -34.14
CA VAL A 43 9.37 1.34 -34.96
C VAL A 43 9.54 0.97 -36.44
N PRO A 44 8.43 0.69 -37.16
CA PRO A 44 8.45 0.46 -38.61
C PRO A 44 9.11 1.61 -39.36
N LYS A 45 9.85 1.31 -40.44
CA LYS A 45 10.65 2.32 -41.18
C LYS A 45 9.76 3.42 -41.77
N GLU A 46 8.51 3.10 -42.07
CA GLU A 46 7.51 3.98 -42.67
C GLU A 46 7.07 5.10 -41.72
N LEU A 47 7.24 4.90 -40.39
CA LEU A 47 6.88 5.85 -39.34
C LEU A 47 8.07 6.65 -38.82
N VAL A 48 9.28 6.39 -39.32
CA VAL A 48 10.51 7.06 -38.89
C VAL A 48 10.79 8.23 -39.84
N PRO A 49 10.94 9.47 -39.33
CA PRO A 49 11.38 10.60 -40.14
C PRO A 49 12.73 10.30 -40.80
N PRO A 50 13.01 10.78 -42.02
CA PRO A 50 14.25 10.51 -42.76
C PRO A 50 15.43 11.34 -42.20
N ILE A 51 15.68 11.23 -40.90
CA ILE A 51 16.72 11.92 -40.15
C ILE A 51 17.63 10.85 -39.53
N ALA A 52 18.94 11.03 -39.66
CA ALA A 52 19.92 10.10 -39.09
C ALA A 52 19.71 9.94 -37.58
N GLY A 53 19.68 8.70 -37.09
CA GLY A 53 19.47 8.38 -35.67
C GLY A 53 18.04 8.53 -35.15
N ALA A 54 17.09 9.03 -35.95
CA ALA A 54 15.70 9.23 -35.50
C ALA A 54 15.03 7.91 -35.08
N LYS A 55 15.33 6.80 -35.76
CA LYS A 55 14.81 5.47 -35.40
C LYS A 55 15.17 5.10 -33.96
N ASP A 56 16.45 5.22 -33.62
CA ASP A 56 16.96 4.80 -32.32
C ASP A 56 16.45 5.72 -31.22
N ILE A 57 16.37 7.03 -31.48
CA ILE A 57 15.81 8.02 -30.55
C ILE A 57 14.32 7.73 -30.29
N ILE A 58 13.52 7.48 -31.32
CA ILE A 58 12.08 7.20 -31.17
C ILE A 58 11.87 5.88 -30.45
N SER A 59 12.56 4.80 -30.85
CA SER A 59 12.50 3.50 -30.17
C SER A 59 12.89 3.62 -28.69
N TRP A 60 13.93 4.40 -28.38
CA TRP A 60 14.33 4.68 -27.00
C TRP A 60 13.25 5.47 -26.24
N ALA A 61 12.72 6.54 -26.82
CA ALA A 61 11.71 7.39 -26.20
C ALA A 61 10.41 6.62 -25.90
N ILE A 62 10.00 5.71 -26.78
CA ILE A 62 8.84 4.86 -26.54
C ILE A 62 9.13 3.85 -25.42
N SER A 63 10.28 3.18 -25.48
CA SER A 63 10.60 2.07 -24.57
C SER A 63 10.94 2.52 -23.15
N PHE A 64 11.62 3.65 -22.99
CA PHE A 64 12.03 4.21 -21.69
C PHE A 64 11.15 5.36 -21.21
N GLY A 65 10.40 6.01 -22.11
CA GLY A 65 9.50 7.10 -21.78
C GLY A 65 8.04 6.64 -21.78
N VAL A 66 7.47 6.41 -22.97
CA VAL A 66 6.03 6.24 -23.15
C VAL A 66 5.48 5.04 -22.39
N ILE A 67 6.06 3.85 -22.56
CA ILE A 67 5.56 2.63 -21.89
C ILE A 67 5.61 2.77 -20.36
N PRO A 68 6.77 3.11 -19.73
CA PRO A 68 6.82 3.31 -18.29
C PRO A 68 5.85 4.37 -17.78
N LEU A 69 5.70 5.49 -18.50
CA LEU A 69 4.77 6.56 -18.12
C LEU A 69 3.31 6.10 -18.19
N LEU A 70 2.90 5.41 -19.25
CA LEU A 70 1.53 4.90 -19.39
C LEU A 70 1.22 3.86 -18.32
N SER A 71 2.14 2.95 -18.03
CA SER A 71 1.98 1.96 -16.96
C SER A 71 1.86 2.62 -15.58
N ALA A 72 2.69 3.63 -15.30
CA ALA A 72 2.62 4.41 -14.06
C ALA A 72 1.31 5.19 -13.93
N TRP A 73 0.83 5.79 -15.03
CA TRP A 73 -0.49 6.44 -15.09
C TRP A 73 -1.63 5.46 -14.85
N PHE A 74 -1.55 4.27 -15.45
CA PHE A 74 -2.57 3.24 -15.25
C PHE A 74 -2.61 2.77 -13.80
N ALA A 75 -1.45 2.49 -13.19
CA ALA A 75 -1.36 2.14 -11.77
C ALA A 75 -1.88 3.27 -10.86
N TYR A 76 -1.55 4.53 -11.18
CA TYR A 76 -2.10 5.70 -10.50
C TYR A 76 -3.64 5.73 -10.58
N LEU A 77 -4.22 5.49 -11.76
CA LEU A 77 -5.68 5.46 -11.94
C LEU A 77 -6.32 4.31 -11.15
N LEU A 78 -5.69 3.14 -11.09
CA LEU A 78 -6.18 2.03 -10.28
C LEU A 78 -6.13 2.35 -8.77
N SER A 79 -5.05 2.96 -8.32
CA SER A 79 -4.90 3.42 -6.94
C SER A 79 -5.94 4.50 -6.60
N HIS A 80 -6.04 5.54 -7.43
CA HIS A 80 -6.88 6.71 -7.20
C HIS A 80 -8.38 6.43 -7.36
N SER A 81 -8.78 5.87 -8.50
CA SER A 81 -10.20 5.74 -8.87
C SER A 81 -10.84 4.48 -8.30
N PHE A 82 -10.05 3.44 -8.05
CA PHE A 82 -10.57 2.15 -7.58
C PHE A 82 -10.15 1.79 -6.16
N GLU A 83 -9.30 2.60 -5.50
CA GLU A 83 -8.75 2.34 -4.17
C GLU A 83 -8.25 0.89 -4.05
N ILE A 84 -7.40 0.48 -4.99
CA ILE A 84 -7.03 -0.94 -5.16
C ILE A 84 -6.41 -1.52 -3.87
N HIS A 85 -5.63 -0.75 -3.12
CA HIS A 85 -5.12 -1.16 -1.81
C HIS A 85 -6.25 -1.56 -0.85
N ASN A 86 -7.32 -0.77 -0.77
CA ASN A 86 -8.42 -1.00 0.16
C ASN A 86 -9.23 -2.24 -0.27
N LYS A 87 -9.50 -2.40 -1.57
CA LYS A 87 -10.18 -3.58 -2.11
C LYS A 87 -9.36 -4.86 -1.92
N ALA A 88 -8.08 -4.82 -2.26
CA ALA A 88 -7.16 -5.95 -2.08
C ALA A 88 -7.00 -6.30 -0.60
N ALA A 89 -6.83 -5.32 0.28
CA ALA A 89 -6.71 -5.57 1.72
C ALA A 89 -7.98 -6.12 2.35
N LYS A 90 -9.17 -5.75 1.84
CA LYS A 90 -10.44 -6.36 2.25
C LYS A 90 -10.54 -7.80 1.75
N LEU A 91 -10.21 -8.05 0.48
CA LEU A 91 -10.25 -9.38 -0.13
C LEU A 91 -9.31 -10.35 0.60
N LEU A 92 -8.08 -9.91 0.86
CA LEU A 92 -7.05 -10.69 1.57
C LEU A 92 -7.21 -10.69 3.10
N GLN A 93 -8.30 -10.08 3.60
CA GLN A 93 -8.58 -9.90 5.04
C GLN A 93 -7.46 -9.21 5.85
N ILE A 94 -6.50 -8.55 5.21
CA ILE A 94 -5.42 -7.81 5.85
C ILE A 94 -5.98 -6.73 6.77
N ARG A 95 -7.00 -6.00 6.32
CA ARG A 95 -7.64 -4.94 7.12
C ARG A 95 -8.28 -5.50 8.39
N TYR A 96 -9.03 -6.60 8.25
CA TYR A 96 -9.67 -7.26 9.38
C TYR A 96 -8.62 -7.82 10.36
N ALA A 97 -7.58 -8.49 9.85
CA ALA A 97 -6.50 -9.00 10.68
C ALA A 97 -5.79 -7.87 11.43
N TRP A 98 -5.52 -6.74 10.77
CA TRP A 98 -4.94 -5.56 11.40
C TRP A 98 -5.82 -5.05 12.53
N GLU A 99 -7.09 -4.72 12.24
CA GLU A 99 -8.05 -4.20 13.22
C GLU A 99 -8.22 -5.16 14.41
N ARG A 100 -8.33 -6.46 14.14
CA ARG A 100 -8.46 -7.49 15.17
C ARG A 100 -7.25 -7.57 16.08
N PHE A 101 -6.05 -7.73 15.53
CA PHE A 101 -4.87 -8.11 16.31
C PHE A 101 -4.11 -6.94 16.93
N TYR A 102 -4.14 -5.76 16.31
CA TYR A 102 -3.32 -4.62 16.75
C TYR A 102 -4.11 -3.44 17.29
N ILE A 103 -5.45 -3.49 17.19
CA ILE A 103 -6.34 -2.44 17.70
C ILE A 103 -7.31 -3.02 18.73
N VAL A 104 -8.19 -3.95 18.34
CA VAL A 104 -9.24 -4.47 19.22
C VAL A 104 -8.70 -5.43 20.27
N LYS A 105 -7.80 -6.36 19.92
CA LYS A 105 -7.19 -7.27 20.89
C LYS A 105 -6.47 -6.52 22.03
N PRO A 106 -5.59 -5.52 21.76
CA PRO A 106 -5.01 -4.72 22.83
C PRO A 106 -6.03 -3.98 23.71
N MET A 107 -7.13 -3.47 23.13
CA MET A 107 -8.20 -2.86 23.92
C MET A 107 -8.91 -3.86 24.84
N ALA A 108 -9.20 -5.07 24.34
CA ALA A 108 -9.79 -6.14 25.14
C ALA A 108 -8.86 -6.57 26.28
N GLU A 109 -7.55 -6.65 26.03
CA GLU A 109 -6.53 -6.92 27.04
C GLU A 109 -6.49 -5.84 28.13
N ILE A 110 -6.54 -4.55 27.76
CA ILE A 110 -6.63 -3.43 28.71
C ILE A 110 -7.89 -3.54 29.58
N ALA A 111 -9.02 -3.93 28.98
CA ALA A 111 -10.29 -4.09 29.68
C ALA A 111 -10.37 -5.37 30.53
N GLY A 112 -9.43 -6.30 30.39
CA GLY A 112 -9.54 -7.65 30.97
C GLY A 112 -10.74 -8.43 30.44
N SER A 113 -11.17 -8.16 29.21
CA SER A 113 -12.40 -8.69 28.64
C SER A 113 -12.17 -10.05 27.95
N PRO A 114 -12.97 -11.09 28.26
CA PRO A 114 -12.81 -12.42 27.68
C PRO A 114 -13.41 -12.55 26.26
N ILE A 115 -13.73 -11.43 25.58
CA ILE A 115 -14.51 -11.47 24.34
C ILE A 115 -13.85 -12.30 23.24
N GLY A 116 -14.67 -13.11 22.58
CA GLY A 116 -14.30 -13.74 21.32
C GLY A 116 -14.19 -12.68 20.22
N LEU A 117 -12.98 -12.44 19.71
CA LEU A 117 -12.71 -11.49 18.64
C LEU A 117 -13.15 -12.03 17.27
N ASN A 118 -14.45 -11.97 17.00
CA ASN A 118 -15.05 -12.26 15.70
C ASN A 118 -15.23 -10.97 14.88
N LYS A 119 -15.64 -11.10 13.61
CA LYS A 119 -15.75 -9.95 12.69
C LYS A 119 -16.76 -8.89 13.15
N GLU A 120 -17.87 -9.31 13.73
CA GLU A 120 -18.93 -8.42 14.21
C GLU A 120 -18.48 -7.60 15.42
N SER A 121 -17.94 -8.26 16.46
CA SER A 121 -17.40 -7.61 17.65
C SER A 121 -16.25 -6.64 17.31
N VAL A 122 -15.32 -7.04 16.44
CA VAL A 122 -14.25 -6.17 15.96
C VAL A 122 -14.83 -4.93 15.28
N ASN A 123 -15.77 -5.11 14.36
CA ASN A 123 -16.39 -3.99 13.65
C ASN A 123 -17.12 -3.03 14.59
N LYS A 124 -17.83 -3.58 15.58
CA LYS A 124 -18.55 -2.82 16.61
C LYS A 124 -17.59 -1.96 17.44
N VAL A 125 -16.55 -2.57 18.01
CA VAL A 125 -15.51 -1.85 18.78
C VAL A 125 -14.84 -0.76 17.94
N MET A 126 -14.54 -1.05 16.67
CA MET A 126 -13.92 -0.06 15.78
C MET A 126 -14.80 1.18 15.58
N HIS A 127 -16.11 0.99 15.34
CA HIS A 127 -17.05 2.07 15.04
C HIS A 127 -17.51 2.85 16.27
N GLU A 128 -17.79 2.16 17.37
CA GLU A 128 -18.41 2.76 18.55
C GLU A 128 -17.38 3.28 19.56
N LEU A 129 -16.17 2.71 19.59
CA LEU A 129 -15.13 3.10 20.53
C LEU A 129 -13.89 3.70 19.82
N TYR A 130 -13.24 2.95 18.92
CA TYR A 130 -11.93 3.35 18.40
C TYR A 130 -11.99 4.64 17.57
N TYR A 131 -12.78 4.69 16.50
CA TYR A 131 -12.82 5.86 15.63
C TYR A 131 -13.32 7.13 16.35
N PRO A 132 -14.32 7.09 17.26
CA PRO A 132 -14.71 8.24 18.06
C PRO A 132 -13.60 8.73 19.01
N GLU A 133 -12.87 7.83 19.66
CA GLU A 133 -11.84 8.21 20.65
C GLU A 133 -10.53 8.67 20.01
N VAL A 134 -10.11 8.07 18.89
CA VAL A 134 -8.90 8.51 18.16
C VAL A 134 -9.00 9.94 17.62
N LYS A 135 -10.21 10.48 17.44
CA LYS A 135 -10.39 11.89 17.08
C LYS A 135 -10.07 12.86 18.24
N LYS A 136 -10.01 12.35 19.47
CA LYS A 136 -9.82 13.13 20.70
C LYS A 136 -8.39 13.06 21.24
N ILE A 137 -7.57 12.14 20.75
CA ILE A 137 -6.17 12.01 21.19
C ILE A 137 -5.29 13.07 20.53
N ASP A 138 -4.08 13.26 21.07
CA ASP A 138 -3.11 14.21 20.53
C ASP A 138 -2.80 13.92 19.05
N SER A 139 -2.99 14.95 18.23
CA SER A 139 -2.79 14.94 16.78
C SER A 139 -1.40 14.46 16.35
N HIS A 140 -0.38 14.61 17.20
CA HIS A 140 0.97 14.09 16.97
C HIS A 140 0.97 12.57 16.77
N TYR A 141 0.25 11.82 17.62
CA TYR A 141 0.16 10.36 17.49
C TYR A 141 -0.64 9.94 16.26
N VAL A 142 -1.66 10.72 15.89
CA VAL A 142 -2.45 10.52 14.67
C VAL A 142 -1.61 10.73 13.43
N TYR A 143 -0.83 11.81 13.39
CA TYR A 143 0.10 12.12 12.30
C TYR A 143 1.18 11.06 12.15
N LEU A 144 1.80 10.63 13.26
CA LEU A 144 2.82 9.58 13.23
C LEU A 144 2.27 8.28 12.67
N PHE A 145 1.10 7.85 13.13
CA PHE A 145 0.44 6.66 12.61
C PHE A 145 0.23 6.75 11.10
N TRP A 146 -0.40 7.83 10.61
CA TRP A 146 -0.71 7.96 9.19
C TRP A 146 0.54 8.05 8.32
N ARG A 147 1.62 8.64 8.81
CA ARG A 147 2.92 8.63 8.14
C ARG A 147 3.41 7.20 7.88
N TYR A 148 3.42 6.35 8.90
CA TYR A 148 3.94 4.98 8.77
C TYR A 148 2.97 4.06 8.04
N ALA A 149 1.66 4.24 8.25
CA ALA A 149 0.63 3.57 7.47
C ALA A 149 0.74 3.90 5.98
N GLN A 150 1.05 5.16 5.62
CA GLN A 150 1.31 5.53 4.23
C GLN A 150 2.46 4.70 3.64
N THR A 151 3.59 4.57 4.35
CA THR A 151 4.73 3.77 3.88
C THR A 151 4.33 2.31 3.65
N PHE A 152 3.58 1.71 4.59
CA PHE A 152 3.05 0.36 4.43
C PHE A 152 2.22 0.23 3.14
N TRP A 153 1.26 1.14 2.94
CA TRP A 153 0.35 1.08 1.80
C TRP A 153 1.06 1.27 0.46
N VAL A 154 2.10 2.11 0.40
CA VAL A 154 2.93 2.26 -0.81
C VAL A 154 3.62 0.95 -1.14
N MET A 155 4.23 0.28 -0.16
CA MET A 155 4.90 -1.00 -0.40
C MET A 155 3.89 -2.10 -0.76
N PHE A 156 2.70 -2.06 -0.16
CA PHE A 156 1.62 -2.99 -0.49
C PHE A 156 1.08 -2.80 -1.90
N GLU A 157 0.81 -1.57 -2.37
CA GLU A 157 0.42 -1.33 -3.76
C GLU A 157 1.54 -1.69 -4.73
N HIS A 158 2.79 -1.43 -4.37
CA HIS A 158 3.94 -1.84 -5.18
C HIS A 158 4.01 -3.38 -5.34
N LEU A 159 3.71 -4.15 -4.29
CA LEU A 159 3.58 -5.61 -4.42
C LEU A 159 2.48 -6.01 -5.40
N LEU A 160 1.34 -5.32 -5.40
CA LEU A 160 0.28 -5.59 -6.37
C LEU A 160 0.75 -5.32 -7.81
N VAL A 161 1.48 -4.23 -8.04
CA VAL A 161 2.08 -3.90 -9.35
C VAL A 161 3.05 -5.00 -9.80
N VAL A 162 3.94 -5.45 -8.91
CA VAL A 162 4.90 -6.53 -9.21
C VAL A 162 4.18 -7.83 -9.55
N ILE A 163 3.18 -8.22 -8.75
CA ILE A 163 2.36 -9.42 -9.01
C ILE A 163 1.65 -9.30 -10.36
N SER A 164 1.00 -8.16 -10.64
CA SER A 164 0.33 -7.94 -11.93
C SER A 164 1.29 -8.03 -13.10
N PHE A 165 2.49 -7.45 -12.99
CA PHE A 165 3.51 -7.54 -14.02
C PHE A 165 4.00 -8.98 -14.22
N MET A 166 4.23 -9.73 -13.14
CA MET A 166 4.56 -11.16 -13.22
C MET A 166 3.48 -11.97 -13.94
N ILE A 167 2.21 -11.74 -13.62
CA ILE A 167 1.08 -12.42 -14.26
C ILE A 167 1.03 -12.07 -15.75
N ILE A 168 1.19 -10.80 -16.11
CA ILE A 168 1.23 -10.35 -17.50
C ILE A 168 2.35 -11.07 -18.26
N MET A 169 3.56 -11.13 -17.69
CA MET A 169 4.71 -11.80 -18.33
C MET A 169 4.49 -13.31 -18.52
N LEU A 170 3.84 -13.98 -17.54
CA LEU A 170 3.45 -15.38 -17.64
C LEU A 170 2.43 -15.60 -18.77
N LEU A 171 1.40 -14.75 -18.84
CA LEU A 171 0.35 -14.85 -19.86
C LEU A 171 0.86 -14.52 -21.27
N TRP A 172 1.84 -13.62 -21.39
CA TRP A 172 2.46 -13.28 -22.66
C TRP A 172 3.46 -14.33 -23.16
N GLY A 173 3.76 -15.35 -22.35
CA GLY A 173 4.74 -16.38 -22.70
C GLY A 173 6.15 -15.84 -22.82
N SER A 174 6.54 -14.89 -21.95
CA SER A 174 7.88 -14.30 -22.01
C SER A 174 8.96 -15.38 -21.87
N GLU A 175 9.95 -15.35 -22.77
CA GLU A 175 11.13 -16.22 -22.72
C GLU A 175 12.11 -15.81 -21.60
N GLN A 176 11.93 -14.61 -21.04
CA GLN A 176 12.79 -14.11 -19.95
C GLN A 176 12.52 -14.86 -18.64
N SER A 177 13.60 -15.22 -17.96
CA SER A 177 13.50 -15.91 -16.68
C SER A 177 12.86 -15.01 -15.62
N LEU A 178 11.75 -15.44 -15.04
CA LEU A 178 11.08 -14.74 -13.93
C LEU A 178 11.82 -14.88 -12.60
N LYS A 179 12.94 -15.62 -12.55
CA LYS A 179 13.69 -15.91 -11.31
C LYS A 179 14.07 -14.64 -10.55
N TRP A 180 14.63 -13.64 -11.24
CA TRP A 180 15.03 -12.38 -10.60
C TRP A 180 13.83 -11.55 -10.15
N LEU A 181 12.74 -11.58 -10.92
CA LEU A 181 11.50 -10.91 -10.55
C LEU A 181 10.84 -11.56 -9.32
N VAL A 182 10.92 -12.89 -9.19
CA VAL A 182 10.51 -13.62 -7.98
C VAL A 182 11.38 -13.22 -6.78
N TYR A 183 12.70 -13.14 -6.93
CA TYR A 183 13.56 -12.67 -5.83
C TYR A 183 13.27 -11.23 -5.44
N TYR A 184 13.06 -10.35 -6.42
CA TYR A 184 12.64 -8.98 -6.15
C TYR A 184 11.31 -8.93 -5.40
N PHE A 185 10.31 -9.70 -5.85
CA PHE A 185 9.03 -9.84 -5.15
C PHE A 185 9.22 -10.29 -3.70
N LEU A 186 10.04 -11.31 -3.44
CA LEU A 186 10.30 -11.80 -2.08
C LEU A 186 10.97 -10.73 -1.20
N ILE A 187 11.95 -9.99 -1.75
CA ILE A 187 12.61 -8.89 -1.03
C ILE A 187 11.60 -7.81 -0.65
N VAL A 188 10.78 -7.36 -1.60
CA VAL A 188 9.74 -6.34 -1.34
C VAL A 188 8.71 -6.89 -0.35
N LEU A 189 8.31 -8.15 -0.46
CA LEU A 189 7.34 -8.79 0.43
C LEU A 189 7.87 -8.83 1.87
N THR A 190 9.11 -9.31 2.06
CA THR A 190 9.76 -9.32 3.36
C THR A 190 9.87 -7.91 3.93
N ALA A 191 10.29 -6.94 3.12
CA ALA A 191 10.39 -5.55 3.55
C ALA A 191 9.02 -4.97 3.97
N THR A 192 7.94 -5.27 3.23
CA THR A 192 6.57 -4.86 3.57
C THR A 192 6.11 -5.48 4.88
N LEU A 193 6.38 -6.78 5.09
CA LEU A 193 6.03 -7.48 6.33
C LEU A 193 6.81 -6.92 7.52
N VAL A 194 8.11 -6.69 7.37
CA VAL A 194 8.96 -6.08 8.42
C VAL A 194 8.48 -4.68 8.75
N GLN A 195 8.23 -3.84 7.74
CA GLN A 195 7.71 -2.50 7.94
C GLN A 195 6.36 -2.53 8.68
N PHE A 196 5.48 -3.46 8.31
CA PHE A 196 4.20 -3.62 8.98
C PHE A 196 4.38 -4.03 10.45
N LEU A 197 5.09 -5.13 10.70
CA LEU A 197 5.22 -5.74 12.04
C LEU A 197 5.99 -4.88 13.03
N PHE A 198 7.04 -4.18 12.58
CA PHE A 198 7.92 -3.42 13.48
C PHE A 198 7.61 -1.93 13.53
N VAL A 199 6.79 -1.41 12.61
CA VAL A 199 6.50 0.03 12.55
C VAL A 199 5.00 0.30 12.58
N THR A 200 4.26 -0.13 11.56
CA THR A 200 2.85 0.26 11.41
C THR A 200 1.95 -0.37 12.47
N ALA A 201 2.11 -1.66 12.75
CA ALA A 201 1.35 -2.37 13.76
C ALA A 201 1.61 -1.82 15.19
N PRO A 202 2.88 -1.67 15.65
CA PRO A 202 3.16 -1.04 16.94
C PRO A 202 2.57 0.36 17.07
N LYS A 203 2.61 1.19 16.00
CA LYS A 203 2.03 2.53 16.02
C LYS A 203 0.50 2.52 16.14
N SER A 204 -0.16 1.49 15.62
CA SER A 204 -1.60 1.28 15.82
C SER A 204 -1.90 1.01 17.30
N THR A 205 -1.11 0.15 17.93
CA THR A 205 -1.24 -0.17 19.36
C THR A 205 -0.85 1.03 20.24
N ASP A 206 0.13 1.83 19.85
CA ASP A 206 0.49 3.07 20.55
C ASP A 206 -0.69 4.07 20.55
N GLN A 207 -1.43 4.18 19.45
CA GLN A 207 -2.65 5.00 19.40
C GLN A 207 -3.72 4.49 20.37
N VAL A 208 -3.93 3.17 20.45
CA VAL A 208 -4.84 2.57 21.44
C VAL A 208 -4.44 2.96 22.86
N LYS A 209 -3.14 2.95 23.18
CA LYS A 209 -2.64 3.34 24.51
C LYS A 209 -2.88 4.82 24.85
N GLN A 210 -3.15 5.67 23.86
CA GLN A 210 -3.53 7.07 24.11
C GLN A 210 -5.00 7.24 24.50
N ILE A 211 -5.85 6.23 24.25
CA ILE A 211 -7.25 6.26 24.67
C ILE A 211 -7.30 6.00 26.19
N PRO A 212 -8.03 6.81 26.98
CA PRO A 212 -8.10 6.60 28.43
C PRO A 212 -8.58 5.19 28.78
N GLN A 213 -7.81 4.48 29.60
CA GLN A 213 -8.11 3.09 29.99
C GLN A 213 -9.52 2.97 30.59
N GLY A 214 -9.94 3.93 31.41
CA GLY A 214 -11.28 3.97 31.99
C GLY A 214 -12.41 4.02 30.95
N THR A 215 -12.17 4.64 29.80
CA THR A 215 -13.13 4.67 28.68
C THR A 215 -13.22 3.30 28.01
N ILE A 216 -12.07 2.68 27.71
CA ILE A 216 -12.00 1.33 27.13
C ILE A 216 -12.70 0.34 28.06
N SER A 217 -12.30 0.27 29.33
CA SER A 217 -12.85 -0.69 30.29
C SER A 217 -14.35 -0.49 30.52
N ARG A 218 -14.84 0.76 30.52
CA ARG A 218 -16.29 1.03 30.65
C ARG A 218 -17.07 0.51 29.45
N TYR A 219 -16.63 0.82 28.24
CA TYR A 219 -17.27 0.35 27.00
C TYR A 219 -17.33 -1.17 26.97
N PHE A 220 -16.21 -1.85 27.25
CA PHE A 220 -16.17 -3.31 27.23
C PHE A 220 -17.04 -3.96 28.30
N ARG A 221 -17.19 -3.33 29.47
CA ARG A 221 -18.13 -3.79 30.51
C ARG A 221 -19.58 -3.64 30.05
N THR A 222 -19.95 -2.47 29.53
CA THR A 222 -21.32 -2.19 29.10
C THR A 222 -21.76 -3.07 27.94
N GLU A 223 -20.90 -3.28 26.95
CA GLU A 223 -21.29 -3.94 25.70
C GLU A 223 -21.04 -5.45 25.68
N PHE A 224 -20.16 -5.97 26.54
CA PHE A 224 -19.72 -7.36 26.46
C PHE A 224 -19.64 -8.11 27.81
N SER A 225 -20.00 -7.46 28.92
CA SER A 225 -20.16 -8.16 30.21
C SER A 225 -21.65 -8.37 30.47
N ASN A 226 -22.22 -9.38 29.81
CA ASN A 226 -23.41 -10.08 30.30
C ASN A 226 -22.96 -11.40 30.93
#